data_AF-A0A194X082-F1
#
_entry.id   AF-A0A194X082-F1
#
_cell.length_a   1.000
_cell.length_b   1.000
_cell.length_c   1.000
_cell.angle_alpha   90.00
_cell.angle_beta   90.00
_cell.angle_gamma   90.00
#
_symmetry.space_group_name_H-M   'P 1'
#
loop_
_entity.id
_entity.type
_entity.pdbx_description
1 polymer ?
#
loop_
_entity_poly.entity_id
_entity_poly.type
_entity_poly.pdbx_seq_one_letter_code
_entity_poly.pdbx_strand_id
1 'polypeptide(L)'
;MALQSTPKVGTQAFAVVTGSLLSGAMMGISLMTIRVFLDTDTQASHLLQQWVRLYHYGHQVMPSLAIATCGLYSYITISKRASHRPWLIYALAAVTTVSVVPFTWIVMAPTNNSLFQLDAENQVAGATMTSLEHVQELVTRWGWLHGIRSSFPIVGAALGFTGVLREIEA
;
A
#
# COMPACT_ATOMS: atom_id res chain seq x y z
N MET A 1 -6.23 -4.28 -47.36
CA MET A 1 -6.05 -4.83 -46.00
C MET A 1 -5.28 -3.79 -45.20
N ALA A 2 -5.98 -2.94 -44.43
CA ALA A 2 -5.32 -1.90 -43.64
C ALA A 2 -4.63 -2.56 -42.44
N LEU A 3 -3.34 -2.30 -42.25
CA LEU A 3 -2.60 -2.71 -41.06
C LEU A 3 -3.28 -2.07 -39.85
N GLN A 4 -3.94 -2.88 -39.01
CA GLN A 4 -4.43 -2.43 -37.71
C GLN A 4 -3.23 -1.93 -36.90
N SER A 5 -3.20 -0.64 -36.59
CA SER A 5 -2.15 -0.07 -35.76
C SER A 5 -2.25 -0.66 -34.36
N THR A 6 -1.19 -1.32 -33.89
CA THR A 6 -1.14 -1.89 -32.54
C THR A 6 -1.38 -0.79 -31.50
N PRO A 7 -2.30 -1.01 -30.54
CA PRO A 7 -2.60 -0.01 -29.52
C PRO A 7 -1.38 0.23 -28.63
N LYS A 8 -0.99 1.51 -28.48
CA LYS A 8 0.14 1.92 -27.64
C LYS A 8 -0.30 1.99 -26.17
N VAL A 9 -0.21 0.86 -25.47
CA VAL A 9 -0.65 0.72 -24.06
C VAL A 9 0.51 0.69 -23.05
N GLY A 10 1.73 1.03 -23.47
CA GLY A 10 2.95 0.88 -22.65
C GLY A 10 2.88 1.60 -21.30
N THR A 11 2.42 2.85 -21.27
CA THR A 11 2.29 3.63 -20.03
C THR A 11 1.22 3.03 -19.10
N GLN A 12 0.11 2.58 -19.65
CA GLN A 12 -0.99 1.95 -18.91
C GLN A 12 -0.55 0.62 -18.30
N ALA A 13 0.12 -0.23 -19.09
CA ALA A 13 0.68 -1.48 -18.60
C ALA A 13 1.72 -1.25 -17.49
N PHE A 14 2.59 -0.24 -17.63
CA PHE A 14 3.56 0.13 -16.61
C PHE A 14 2.89 0.62 -15.31
N ALA A 15 1.81 1.40 -15.41
CA ALA A 15 1.01 1.82 -14.26
C ALA A 15 0.37 0.63 -13.52
N VAL A 16 -0.11 -0.38 -14.26
CA VAL A 16 -0.64 -1.62 -13.69
C VAL A 16 0.45 -2.40 -12.94
N VAL A 17 1.62 -2.56 -13.56
CA VAL A 17 2.76 -3.28 -12.95
C VAL A 17 3.21 -2.61 -11.66
N THR A 18 3.35 -1.29 -11.64
CA THR A 18 3.76 -0.54 -10.44
C THR A 18 2.74 -0.65 -9.30
N GLY A 19 1.43 -0.57 -9.61
CA GLY A 19 0.36 -0.77 -8.62
C GLY A 19 0.32 -2.20 -8.06
N SER A 20 0.50 -3.22 -8.91
CA SER A 20 0.57 -4.63 -8.52
C SER A 20 1.79 -4.92 -7.65
N LEU A 21 2.96 -4.39 -8.03
CA LEU A 21 4.20 -4.51 -7.26
C LEU A 21 4.04 -3.90 -5.86
N LEU A 22 3.49 -2.68 -5.79
CA LEU A 22 3.20 -2.01 -4.52
C LEU A 22 2.29 -2.87 -3.63
N SER A 23 1.16 -3.34 -4.16
CA SER A 23 0.25 -4.19 -3.37
C SER A 23 0.91 -5.48 -2.92
N GLY A 24 1.66 -6.16 -3.79
CA GLY A 24 2.37 -7.39 -3.45
C GLY A 24 3.39 -7.19 -2.33
N ALA A 25 4.19 -6.12 -2.42
CA ALA A 25 5.15 -5.76 -1.36
C ALA A 25 4.44 -5.44 -0.03
N MET A 26 3.33 -4.71 -0.06
CA MET A 26 2.54 -4.41 1.14
C MET A 26 1.89 -5.66 1.74
N MET A 27 1.33 -6.53 0.88
CA MET A 27 0.66 -7.75 1.33
C MET A 27 1.67 -8.73 1.96
N GLY A 28 2.89 -8.79 1.44
CA GLY A 28 3.98 -9.58 2.03
C GLY A 28 4.26 -9.20 3.49
N ILE A 29 4.16 -7.92 3.85
CA ILE A 29 4.29 -7.47 5.24
C ILE A 29 3.21 -8.12 6.12
N SER A 30 1.95 -8.02 5.72
CA SER A 30 0.83 -8.53 6.52
C SER A 30 0.76 -10.06 6.57
N LEU A 31 1.07 -10.74 5.45
CA LEU A 31 0.95 -12.19 5.35
C LEU A 31 2.17 -12.94 5.88
N MET A 32 3.35 -12.32 5.86
CA MET A 32 4.60 -12.97 6.26
C MET A 32 5.29 -12.22 7.40
N THR A 33 5.73 -10.97 7.19
CA THR A 33 6.58 -10.26 8.16
C THR A 33 5.93 -10.13 9.53
N ILE A 34 4.66 -9.72 9.59
CA ILE A 34 3.95 -9.57 10.87
C ILE A 34 3.77 -10.92 11.57
N ARG A 35 3.53 -12.00 10.82
CA ARG A 35 3.44 -13.35 11.41
C ARG A 35 4.77 -13.79 11.99
N VAL A 36 5.86 -13.56 11.26
CA VAL A 36 7.22 -13.87 11.75
C VAL A 36 7.50 -13.10 13.05
N PHE A 37 7.17 -11.82 13.13
CA PHE A 37 7.35 -11.02 14.36
C PHE A 37 6.55 -11.64 15.52
N LEU A 38 5.25 -11.88 15.32
CA LEU A 38 4.37 -12.44 16.35
C LEU A 38 4.80 -13.84 16.83
N ASP A 39 5.34 -14.67 15.94
CA ASP A 39 5.76 -16.04 16.24
C ASP A 39 7.15 -16.11 16.89
N THR A 40 8.05 -15.16 16.60
CA THR A 40 9.47 -15.24 17.02
C THR A 40 9.86 -14.30 18.14
N ASP A 41 9.11 -13.20 18.34
CA ASP A 41 9.41 -12.23 19.40
C ASP A 41 8.89 -12.71 20.76
N THR A 42 9.82 -12.86 21.70
CA THR A 42 9.54 -13.26 23.10
C THR A 42 9.55 -12.09 24.09
N GLN A 43 9.89 -10.89 23.63
CA GLN A 43 9.99 -9.68 24.46
C GLN A 43 9.25 -8.52 23.79
N ALA A 44 8.43 -7.81 24.57
CA ALA A 44 7.63 -6.69 24.09
C ALA A 44 8.48 -5.58 23.46
N SER A 45 9.63 -5.29 24.07
CA SER A 45 10.59 -4.29 23.59
C SER A 45 11.16 -4.65 22.22
N HIS A 46 11.49 -5.92 21.98
CA HIS A 46 12.03 -6.36 20.70
C HIS A 46 10.96 -6.33 19.59
N LEU A 47 9.76 -6.80 19.88
CA LEU A 47 8.61 -6.73 18.94
C LEU A 47 8.30 -5.27 18.54
N LEU A 48 8.28 -4.35 19.50
CA LEU A 48 8.09 -2.92 19.22
C LEU A 48 9.20 -2.35 18.35
N GLN A 49 10.46 -2.63 18.67
CA GLN A 49 11.60 -2.17 17.86
C GLN A 49 11.54 -2.68 16.42
N GLN A 50 11.19 -3.97 16.22
CA GLN A 50 11.02 -4.55 14.89
C GLN A 50 9.88 -3.87 14.13
N TRP A 51 8.72 -3.67 14.77
CA TRP A 51 7.60 -2.97 14.16
C TRP A 51 7.92 -1.50 13.83
N VAL A 52 8.57 -0.76 14.74
CA VAL A 52 8.98 0.64 14.53
C VAL A 52 9.94 0.75 13.35
N ARG A 53 10.91 -0.17 13.25
CA ARG A 53 11.84 -0.21 12.11
C ARG A 53 11.13 -0.57 10.81
N LEU A 54 10.25 -1.56 10.82
CA LEU A 54 9.42 -1.91 9.66
C LEU A 54 8.60 -0.70 9.18
N TYR A 55 7.95 0.02 10.09
CA TYR A 55 7.21 1.23 9.77
C TYR A 55 8.14 2.32 9.21
N HIS A 56 9.32 2.51 9.81
CA HIS A 56 10.30 3.50 9.36
C HIS A 56 10.69 3.31 7.88
N TYR A 57 10.98 2.08 7.45
CA TYR A 57 11.27 1.85 6.03
C TYR A 57 10.02 1.87 5.16
N GLY A 58 8.90 1.31 5.66
CA GLY A 58 7.64 1.23 4.92
C GLY A 58 7.04 2.60 4.57
N HIS A 59 7.03 3.55 5.51
CA HIS A 59 6.44 4.87 5.29
C HIS A 59 7.26 5.75 4.32
N GLN A 60 8.54 5.45 4.11
CA GLN A 60 9.37 6.17 3.13
C GLN A 60 9.14 5.62 1.71
N VAL A 61 9.15 4.29 1.57
CA VAL A 61 9.13 3.64 0.25
C VAL A 61 7.71 3.54 -0.32
N MET A 62 6.76 3.02 0.46
CA MET A 62 5.46 2.61 -0.08
C MET A 62 4.56 3.79 -0.48
N PRO A 63 4.41 4.87 0.32
CA PRO A 63 3.66 6.05 -0.11
C PRO A 63 4.26 6.71 -1.36
N SER A 64 5.59 6.75 -1.48
CA SER A 64 6.27 7.30 -2.65
C SER A 64 5.90 6.52 -3.93
N LEU A 65 5.87 5.18 -3.85
CA LEU A 65 5.45 4.34 -4.97
C LEU A 65 3.94 4.49 -5.28
N ALA A 66 3.10 4.66 -4.26
CA ALA A 66 1.66 4.92 -4.43
C ALA A 66 1.41 6.24 -5.15
N ILE A 67 2.12 7.30 -4.77
CA ILE A 67 2.05 8.62 -5.41
C ILE A 67 2.55 8.55 -6.84
N ALA A 68 3.68 7.87 -7.09
CA ALA A 68 4.20 7.67 -8.45
C ALA A 68 3.20 6.94 -9.35
N THR A 69 2.61 5.86 -8.85
CA THR A 69 1.58 5.08 -9.56
C THR A 69 0.32 5.93 -9.84
N CYS A 70 -0.13 6.72 -8.85
CA CYS A 70 -1.22 7.68 -9.02
C CYS A 70 -0.89 8.72 -10.11
N GLY A 71 0.36 9.21 -10.14
CA GLY A 71 0.85 10.14 -11.17
C GLY A 71 0.76 9.55 -12.57
N LEU A 72 1.15 8.28 -12.75
CA LEU A 72 1.02 7.57 -14.02
C LEU A 72 -0.45 7.48 -14.47
N TYR A 73 -1.35 7.03 -13.60
CA TYR A 73 -2.78 6.96 -13.92
C TYR A 73 -3.40 8.34 -14.19
N SER A 74 -2.96 9.37 -13.48
CA SER A 74 -3.40 10.75 -13.69
C SER A 74 -2.94 11.28 -15.04
N TYR A 75 -1.68 11.01 -15.43
CA TYR A 75 -1.16 11.35 -16.75
C TYR A 75 -1.97 10.67 -17.87
N ILE A 76 -2.24 9.36 -17.74
CA ILE A 76 -3.07 8.60 -18.69
C ILE A 76 -4.46 9.22 -18.80
N THR A 77 -5.05 9.56 -17.66
CA THR A 77 -6.38 10.19 -17.57
C THR A 77 -6.43 11.51 -18.34
N ILE A 78 -5.46 12.40 -18.09
CA ILE A 78 -5.38 13.72 -18.74
C ILE A 78 -5.19 13.56 -20.25
N SER A 79 -4.25 12.69 -20.67
CA SER A 79 -3.95 12.43 -22.08
C SER A 79 -5.17 11.90 -22.85
N LYS A 80 -5.90 10.94 -22.26
CA LYS A 80 -7.11 10.38 -22.87
C LYS A 80 -8.25 11.37 -22.91
N ARG A 81 -8.44 12.15 -21.84
CA ARG A 81 -9.46 13.20 -21.80
C ARG A 81 -9.22 14.26 -22.89
N ALA A 82 -7.97 14.69 -23.07
CA ALA A 82 -7.58 15.62 -24.13
C ALA A 82 -7.81 15.07 -25.55
N SER A 83 -7.74 13.74 -25.71
CA SER A 83 -7.99 13.05 -26.98
C SER A 83 -9.44 12.57 -27.15
N HIS A 84 -10.37 13.01 -26.30
CA HIS A 84 -11.78 12.55 -26.28
C HIS A 84 -11.96 11.02 -26.19
N ARG A 85 -11.02 10.32 -25.54
CA ARG A 85 -11.07 8.87 -25.32
C ARG A 85 -11.60 8.53 -23.92
N PRO A 86 -12.15 7.31 -23.70
CA PRO A 86 -12.55 6.86 -22.37
C PRO A 86 -11.40 6.95 -21.36
N TRP A 87 -11.59 7.73 -20.29
CA TRP A 87 -10.53 8.04 -19.30
C TRP A 87 -10.91 7.68 -17.86
N LEU A 88 -12.20 7.56 -17.57
CA LEU A 88 -12.73 7.45 -16.20
C LEU A 88 -12.13 6.28 -15.42
N ILE A 89 -11.90 5.14 -16.06
CA ILE A 89 -11.36 3.95 -15.40
C ILE A 89 -9.95 4.17 -14.85
N TYR A 90 -9.12 4.96 -15.54
CA TYR A 90 -7.79 5.32 -15.07
C TYR A 90 -7.84 6.36 -13.96
N ALA A 91 -8.82 7.28 -13.98
CA ALA A 91 -9.04 8.21 -12.88
C ALA A 91 -9.43 7.47 -11.60
N LEU A 92 -10.32 6.48 -11.71
CA LEU A 92 -10.70 5.62 -10.59
C LEU A 92 -9.51 4.79 -10.08
N ALA A 93 -8.66 4.29 -10.97
CA ALA A 93 -7.43 3.60 -10.59
C ALA A 93 -6.47 4.51 -9.80
N ALA A 94 -6.31 5.76 -10.21
CA ALA A 94 -5.49 6.76 -9.51
C ALA A 94 -6.03 7.03 -8.09
N VAL A 95 -7.30 7.38 -7.99
CA VAL A 95 -7.97 7.71 -6.72
C VAL A 95 -7.93 6.52 -5.76
N THR A 96 -8.23 5.33 -6.25
CA THR A 96 -8.20 4.12 -5.42
C THR A 96 -6.79 3.85 -4.91
N THR A 97 -5.77 3.93 -5.78
CA THR A 97 -4.37 3.67 -5.38
C THR A 97 -3.88 4.65 -4.31
N VAL A 98 -4.15 5.95 -4.46
CA VAL A 98 -3.67 6.96 -3.49
C VAL A 98 -4.48 6.96 -2.18
N SER A 99 -5.63 6.27 -2.14
CA SER A 99 -6.47 6.15 -0.93
C SER A 99 -5.78 5.43 0.23
N VAL A 100 -4.64 4.78 -0.01
CA VAL A 100 -3.75 4.29 1.06
C VAL A 100 -3.33 5.38 2.04
N VAL A 101 -3.19 6.63 1.58
CA VAL A 101 -2.78 7.78 2.41
C VAL A 101 -3.88 8.16 3.41
N PRO A 102 -5.11 8.55 2.99
CA PRO A 102 -6.18 8.87 3.93
C PRO A 102 -6.56 7.68 4.80
N PHE A 103 -6.54 6.44 4.28
CA PHE A 103 -6.77 5.26 5.11
C PHE A 103 -5.74 5.14 6.24
N THR A 104 -4.47 5.42 5.97
CA THR A 104 -3.42 5.38 6.99
C THR A 104 -3.67 6.43 8.07
N TRP A 105 -3.95 7.68 7.69
CA TRP A 105 -4.11 8.78 8.66
C TRP A 105 -5.40 8.72 9.46
N ILE A 106 -6.47 8.18 8.89
CA ILE A 106 -7.79 8.15 9.55
C ILE A 106 -7.99 6.85 10.32
N VAL A 107 -7.65 5.71 9.71
CA VAL A 107 -7.99 4.38 10.25
C VAL A 107 -6.83 3.75 11.02
N MET A 108 -5.61 3.86 10.50
CA MET A 108 -4.44 3.21 11.11
C MET A 108 -3.73 4.08 12.15
N ALA A 109 -3.86 5.41 12.08
CA ALA A 109 -3.15 6.33 12.97
C ALA A 109 -3.33 6.03 14.47
N PRO A 110 -4.53 5.68 14.98
CA PRO A 110 -4.69 5.34 16.40
C PRO A 110 -3.78 4.17 16.82
N THR A 111 -3.79 3.06 16.06
CA THR A 111 -2.95 1.90 16.33
C THR A 111 -1.46 2.23 16.20
N ASN A 112 -1.08 2.99 15.17
CA ASN A 112 0.31 3.42 14.96
C ASN A 112 0.81 4.24 16.16
N ASN A 113 0.02 5.22 16.60
CA ASN A 113 0.38 6.11 17.69
C ASN A 113 0.53 5.35 19.02
N SER A 114 -0.35 4.39 19.31
CA SER A 114 -0.20 3.53 20.48
C SER A 114 1.09 2.72 20.46
N LEU A 115 1.45 2.12 19.32
CA LEU A 115 2.71 1.36 19.19
C LEU A 115 3.95 2.26 19.34
N PHE A 116 3.93 3.46 18.75
CA PHE A 116 5.03 4.43 18.94
C PHE A 116 5.15 4.93 20.38
N GLN A 117 4.03 5.16 21.05
CA GLN A 117 4.03 5.58 22.45
C GLN A 117 4.65 4.49 23.34
N LEU A 118 4.25 3.23 23.17
CA LEU A 118 4.81 2.10 23.92
C LEU A 118 6.31 1.90 23.65
N ASP A 119 6.78 2.10 22.41
CA ASP A 119 8.22 2.06 22.11
C ASP A 119 8.97 3.17 22.87
N ALA A 120 8.46 4.41 22.83
CA ALA A 120 9.06 5.53 23.53
C ALA A 120 9.12 5.31 25.06
N GLU A 121 8.05 4.79 25.65
CA GLU A 121 7.98 4.46 27.08
C GLU A 121 9.00 3.37 27.47
N ASN A 122 9.14 2.32 26.65
CA ASN A 122 10.11 1.25 26.89
C ASN A 122 11.57 1.73 26.82
N GLN A 123 11.87 2.72 25.97
CA GLN A 123 13.22 3.30 25.89
C GLN A 123 13.58 4.15 27.11
N VAL A 124 12.59 4.73 27.80
CA VAL A 124 12.82 5.59 28.98
C VAL A 124 12.79 4.79 30.29
N ALA A 125 11.85 3.88 30.47
CA ALA A 125 11.59 3.21 31.75
C ALA A 125 12.45 1.96 32.01
N GLY A 126 13.21 1.49 31.00
CA GLY A 126 13.71 0.11 30.99
C GLY A 126 12.54 -0.88 30.83
N ALA A 127 12.78 -2.05 30.25
CA ALA A 127 11.78 -2.99 29.67
C ALA A 127 10.69 -3.58 30.61
N THR A 128 10.37 -2.94 31.74
CA THR A 128 9.73 -3.55 32.91
C THR A 128 8.21 -3.36 33.00
N MET A 129 7.54 -2.65 32.08
CA MET A 129 6.11 -2.28 32.24
C MET A 129 5.18 -2.71 31.09
N THR A 130 5.70 -2.99 29.89
CA THR A 130 4.83 -3.29 28.73
C THR A 130 4.56 -4.79 28.62
N SER A 131 3.29 -5.19 28.73
CA SER A 131 2.86 -6.58 28.48
C SER A 131 3.10 -6.98 27.01
N LEU A 132 3.77 -8.12 26.79
CA LEU A 132 3.97 -8.69 25.46
C LEU A 132 2.63 -8.96 24.77
N GLU A 133 1.65 -9.51 25.49
CA GLU A 133 0.32 -9.83 24.97
C GLU A 133 -0.38 -8.60 24.41
N HIS A 134 -0.26 -7.46 25.11
CA HIS A 134 -0.82 -6.20 24.66
C HIS A 134 -0.16 -5.68 23.38
N VAL A 135 1.17 -5.78 23.27
CA VAL A 135 1.89 -5.41 22.03
C VAL A 135 1.49 -6.35 20.89
N GLN A 136 1.40 -7.65 21.13
CA GLN A 136 0.97 -8.64 20.13
C GLN A 136 -0.44 -8.35 19.62
N GLU A 137 -1.37 -7.95 20.49
CA GLU A 137 -2.72 -7.54 20.10
C GLU A 137 -2.68 -6.33 19.15
N LEU A 138 -1.94 -5.29 19.51
CA LEU A 138 -1.80 -4.09 18.68
C LEU A 138 -1.12 -4.37 17.34
N VAL A 139 -0.05 -5.17 17.33
CA VAL A 139 0.66 -5.57 16.10
C VAL A 139 -0.23 -6.45 15.22
N THR A 140 -1.03 -7.35 15.81
CA THR A 140 -2.01 -8.17 15.08
C THR A 140 -3.07 -7.29 14.43
N ARG A 141 -3.65 -6.35 15.20
CA ARG A 141 -4.61 -5.37 14.68
C ARG A 141 -4.00 -4.52 13.56
N TRP A 142 -2.75 -4.07 13.74
CA TRP A 142 -2.02 -3.32 12.73
C TRP A 142 -1.85 -4.15 11.45
N GLY A 143 -1.45 -5.42 11.56
CA GLY A 143 -1.27 -6.33 10.44
C GLY A 143 -2.54 -6.51 9.61
N TRP A 144 -3.69 -6.65 10.27
CA TRP A 144 -5.01 -6.70 9.63
C TRP A 144 -5.36 -5.41 8.89
N LEU A 145 -5.24 -4.26 9.57
CA LEU A 145 -5.51 -2.96 8.94
C LEU A 145 -4.56 -2.69 7.76
N HIS A 146 -3.30 -3.06 7.90
CA HIS A 146 -2.31 -2.97 6.83
C HIS A 146 -2.66 -3.89 5.65
N GLY A 147 -3.21 -5.07 5.91
CA GLY A 147 -3.72 -5.98 4.88
C GLY A 147 -4.86 -5.36 4.09
N ILE A 148 -5.83 -4.73 4.78
CA ILE A 148 -6.90 -3.94 4.14
C ILE A 148 -6.29 -2.78 3.34
N ARG A 149 -5.32 -2.05 3.91
CA ARG A 149 -4.63 -0.97 3.20
C ARG A 149 -3.95 -1.46 1.90
N SER A 150 -3.46 -2.70 1.90
CA SER A 150 -2.81 -3.31 0.73
C SER A 150 -3.79 -3.64 -0.40
N SER A 151 -5.10 -3.64 -0.14
CA SER A 151 -6.12 -3.90 -1.15
C SER A 151 -6.32 -2.70 -2.10
N PHE A 152 -6.05 -1.48 -1.65
CA PHE A 152 -6.27 -0.28 -2.47
C PHE A 152 -5.43 -0.27 -3.76
N PRO A 153 -4.10 -0.53 -3.74
CA PRO A 153 -3.32 -0.55 -4.98
C PRO A 153 -3.65 -1.72 -5.91
N ILE A 154 -4.07 -2.89 -5.39
CA ILE A 154 -4.49 -4.01 -6.26
C ILE A 154 -5.84 -3.77 -6.91
N VAL A 155 -6.80 -3.13 -6.22
CA VAL A 155 -8.05 -2.68 -6.87
C VAL A 155 -7.73 -1.64 -7.93
N GLY A 156 -6.83 -0.70 -7.63
CA GLY A 156 -6.32 0.26 -8.62
C GLY A 156 -5.68 -0.42 -9.84
N ALA A 157 -4.84 -1.44 -9.62
CA ALA A 157 -4.23 -2.23 -10.68
C ALA A 157 -5.25 -3.01 -11.52
N ALA A 158 -6.27 -3.60 -10.89
CA ALA A 158 -7.35 -4.31 -11.59
C ALA A 158 -8.19 -3.36 -12.47
N LEU A 159 -8.48 -2.15 -11.99
CA LEU A 159 -9.13 -1.10 -12.79
C LEU A 159 -8.25 -0.69 -13.96
N GLY A 160 -6.97 -0.42 -13.72
CA GLY A 160 -6.00 -0.08 -14.77
C GLY A 160 -5.88 -1.19 -15.83
N PHE A 161 -5.82 -2.44 -15.40
CA PHE A 161 -5.74 -3.62 -16.27
C PHE A 161 -7.00 -3.77 -17.12
N THR A 162 -8.18 -3.57 -16.54
CA THR A 162 -9.44 -3.54 -17.28
C THR A 162 -9.43 -2.43 -18.33
N GLY A 163 -8.83 -1.27 -18.02
CA GLY A 163 -8.62 -0.20 -18.98
C GLY A 163 -7.74 -0.62 -20.15
N VAL A 164 -6.63 -1.33 -19.87
CA VAL A 164 -5.71 -1.85 -20.88
C VAL A 164 -6.41 -2.84 -21.80
N LEU A 165 -7.16 -3.80 -21.26
CA LEU A 165 -7.90 -4.79 -22.05
C LEU A 165 -8.87 -4.13 -23.03
N ARG A 166 -9.64 -3.14 -22.56
CA ARG A 166 -10.58 -2.38 -23.40
C ARG A 166 -9.90 -1.64 -24.54
N GLU A 167 -8.62 -1.29 -24.42
CA GLU A 167 -7.87 -0.64 -25.50
C GLU A 167 -7.25 -1.62 -26.49
N ILE A 168 -7.01 -2.86 -26.07
CA ILE A 168 -6.50 -3.92 -26.94
C ILE A 168 -7.63 -4.50 -27.78
N GLU A 169 -8.84 -4.55 -27.23
CA GLU A 169 -10.04 -5.07 -27.88
C GLU A 169 -10.77 -4.07 -28.80
N ALA A 170 -10.40 -2.78 -28.76
CA ALA A 170 -11.02 -1.69 -29.53
C ALA A 170 -10.29 -1.39 -30.85
#